data_AF-A0A0F4ZLR6-F1
#
_entry.id   AF-A0A0F4ZLR6-F1
#
_cell.length_a   1.000
_cell.length_b   1.000
_cell.length_c   1.000
_cell.angle_alpha   90.00
_cell.angle_beta   90.00
_cell.angle_gamma   90.00
#
_symmetry.space_group_name_H-M   'P 1'
#
loop_
_entity.id
_entity.type
_entity.pdbx_description
1 polymer ?
#
loop_
_entity_poly.entity_id
_entity_poly.type
_entity_poly.pdbx_seq_one_letter_code
_entity_poly.pdbx_strand_id
1 'polypeptide(L)'
;MRTLFNAFVRTHHITSRKKVNRIRHAAEANDVSFVLLRSGGAPGLMYVESETQQSVTAWVDFVHGLRYKDFRCVRKPAEAQIETDSDPSDITIPKVLQDWTVDKALSIGPVPKPKDERSQSSPIEYFHLLERLKIVKREGWKRHGILRGESIADHMYRMSMMAMCPPPSLISQGLDLNKCIKMCLIHDIAEAVVGDITPADLVSKVEKKRRETVTVDYISDRLLRGATGEELKSIWHEHEDGVTLESCFVQDLDKLEMLLQMAEYESRSNGQINLEDFTYVTTKIQLPEMKQWAEEILQDRPEFWKDKQKPKNANNITVEMQDKYYARN
;
A
#
# COMPACT_ATOMS: atom_id res chain seq x y z
N MET A 1 -19.14 16.60 7.08
CA MET A 1 -18.73 16.72 5.68
C MET A 1 -18.28 18.16 5.44
N ARG A 2 -17.11 18.38 4.85
CA ARG A 2 -16.75 19.72 4.36
C ARG A 2 -17.50 19.96 3.06
N THR A 3 -18.33 20.99 3.01
CA THR A 3 -18.96 21.43 1.76
C THR A 3 -17.89 22.10 0.90
N LEU A 4 -17.73 21.65 -0.34
CA LEU A 4 -16.80 22.23 -1.29
C LEU A 4 -17.58 22.82 -2.46
N PHE A 5 -17.06 23.88 -3.05
CA PHE A 5 -17.58 24.49 -4.26
C PHE A 5 -16.50 24.41 -5.33
N ASN A 6 -16.90 24.19 -6.59
CA ASN A 6 -15.95 24.15 -7.69
C ASN A 6 -16.48 24.78 -8.97
N ALA A 7 -15.56 25.07 -9.88
CA ALA A 7 -15.86 25.52 -11.24
C ALA A 7 -14.85 24.97 -12.23
N PHE A 8 -15.27 24.86 -13.49
CA PHE A 8 -14.43 24.36 -14.58
C PHE A 8 -14.46 25.33 -15.76
N VAL A 9 -13.28 25.81 -16.15
CA VAL A 9 -13.10 26.77 -17.23
C VAL A 9 -12.30 26.12 -18.36
N ARG A 10 -12.84 26.24 -19.57
CA ARG A 10 -12.15 25.90 -20.82
C ARG A 10 -11.79 27.18 -21.55
N THR A 11 -10.61 27.19 -22.14
CA THR A 11 -10.09 28.25 -23.01
C THR A 11 -9.44 27.60 -24.23
N HIS A 12 -9.06 28.40 -25.22
CA HIS A 12 -8.35 27.92 -26.40
C HIS A 12 -6.98 27.34 -26.00
N HIS A 13 -6.13 28.08 -25.29
CA HIS A 13 -4.87 27.63 -24.70
C HIS A 13 -4.46 28.52 -23.52
N ILE A 14 -3.53 28.05 -22.69
CA ILE A 14 -2.94 28.83 -21.59
C ILE A 14 -1.41 28.83 -21.74
N THR A 15 -0.86 29.84 -22.41
CA THR A 15 0.60 29.92 -22.70
C THR A 15 1.29 31.12 -22.05
N SER A 16 0.53 32.16 -21.68
CA SER A 16 1.09 33.39 -21.10
C SER A 16 1.52 33.20 -19.65
N ARG A 17 2.84 33.14 -19.40
CA ARG A 17 3.42 33.08 -18.05
C ARG A 17 2.95 34.23 -17.15
N LYS A 18 2.82 35.45 -17.71
CA LYS A 18 2.32 36.62 -16.97
C LYS A 18 0.88 36.43 -16.50
N LYS A 19 0.00 35.89 -17.36
CA LYS A 19 -1.39 35.60 -16.97
C LYS A 19 -1.45 34.46 -15.95
N VAL A 20 -0.66 33.39 -16.11
CA VAL A 20 -0.58 32.29 -15.13
C VAL A 20 -0.15 32.79 -13.75
N ASN A 21 0.84 33.68 -13.67
CA ASN A 21 1.23 34.28 -12.39
C ASN A 21 0.10 35.11 -11.78
N ARG A 22 -0.65 35.88 -12.58
CA ARG A 22 -1.83 36.63 -12.09
C ARG A 22 -2.92 35.70 -11.57
N ILE A 23 -3.14 34.57 -12.23
CA ILE A 23 -4.11 33.55 -11.79
C ILE A 23 -3.73 33.00 -10.42
N ARG A 24 -2.44 32.73 -10.18
CA ARG A 24 -1.94 32.26 -8.88
C ARG A 24 -2.17 33.29 -7.77
N HIS A 25 -1.79 34.55 -8.00
CA HIS A 25 -2.03 35.62 -7.03
C HIS A 25 -3.53 35.83 -6.75
N ALA A 26 -4.38 35.67 -7.75
CA ALA A 26 -5.82 35.74 -7.55
C ALA A 26 -6.36 34.55 -6.74
N ALA A 27 -5.75 33.37 -6.82
CA ALA A 27 -6.13 32.25 -5.97
C ALA A 27 -5.83 32.56 -4.49
N GLU A 28 -4.63 33.07 -4.22
CA GLU A 28 -4.22 33.51 -2.87
C GLU A 28 -5.10 34.64 -2.35
N ALA A 29 -5.38 35.66 -3.17
CA ALA A 29 -6.17 36.83 -2.75
C ALA A 29 -7.67 36.54 -2.52
N ASN A 30 -8.20 35.42 -3.00
CA ASN A 30 -9.60 35.05 -2.86
C ASN A 30 -9.80 33.82 -1.97
N ASP A 31 -8.79 33.42 -1.20
CA ASP A 31 -8.84 32.24 -0.31
C ASP A 31 -9.30 30.97 -1.05
N VAL A 32 -8.78 30.78 -2.26
CA VAL A 32 -9.06 29.58 -3.05
C VAL A 32 -8.19 28.44 -2.55
N SER A 33 -8.82 27.34 -2.12
CA SER A 33 -8.12 26.19 -1.56
C SER A 33 -7.27 25.45 -2.61
N PHE A 34 -7.77 25.33 -3.84
CA PHE A 34 -7.07 24.58 -4.89
C PHE A 34 -7.36 25.12 -6.29
N VAL A 35 -6.32 25.15 -7.13
CA VAL A 35 -6.41 25.47 -8.56
C VAL A 35 -5.54 24.51 -9.36
N LEU A 36 -6.10 23.91 -10.41
CA LEU A 36 -5.36 23.12 -11.39
C LEU A 36 -5.40 23.80 -12.76
N LEU A 37 -4.24 23.94 -13.41
CA LEU A 37 -4.09 24.57 -14.71
C LEU A 37 -3.43 23.61 -15.70
N ARG A 38 -4.07 23.35 -16.84
CA ARG A 38 -3.46 22.69 -17.99
C ARG A 38 -2.95 23.75 -18.98
N SER A 39 -1.66 24.08 -18.86
CA SER A 39 -0.99 25.06 -19.72
C SER A 39 -0.30 24.44 -20.95
N GLY A 40 0.05 25.28 -21.94
CA GLY A 40 0.75 24.89 -23.16
C GLY A 40 -0.18 24.70 -24.35
N GLY A 41 -0.75 23.51 -24.49
CA GLY A 41 -1.57 23.12 -25.65
C GLY A 41 -3.05 23.53 -25.57
N ALA A 42 -3.77 23.29 -26.67
CA ALA A 42 -5.23 23.43 -26.73
C ALA A 42 -5.95 22.10 -26.43
N PRO A 43 -7.07 22.08 -25.68
CA PRO A 43 -7.64 23.21 -24.95
C PRO A 43 -6.84 23.54 -23.68
N GLY A 44 -6.81 24.83 -23.33
CA GLY A 44 -6.38 25.27 -22.01
C GLY A 44 -7.49 25.03 -20.99
N LEU A 45 -7.19 24.35 -19.89
CA LEU A 45 -8.18 23.98 -18.87
C LEU A 45 -7.80 24.57 -17.52
N MET A 46 -8.81 25.00 -16.77
CA MET A 46 -8.65 25.44 -15.39
C MET A 46 -9.75 24.81 -14.53
N TYR A 47 -9.36 24.23 -13.41
CA TYR A 47 -10.25 23.77 -12.35
C TYR A 47 -9.94 24.56 -11.09
N VAL A 48 -10.98 24.91 -10.34
CA VAL A 48 -10.87 25.66 -9.09
C VAL A 48 -11.81 25.07 -8.05
N GLU A 49 -11.37 25.02 -6.81
CA GLU A 49 -12.12 24.51 -5.67
C GLU A 49 -11.83 25.33 -4.40
N SER A 50 -12.86 25.60 -3.60
CA SER A 50 -12.75 26.24 -2.29
C SER A 50 -13.93 25.88 -1.38
N GLU A 51 -13.80 26.14 -0.08
CA GLU A 51 -14.84 25.92 0.93
C GLU A 51 -16.03 26.87 0.78
N THR A 52 -15.86 27.99 0.06
CA THR A 52 -16.95 28.94 -0.19
C THR A 52 -17.22 29.14 -1.68
N GLN A 53 -18.49 29.23 -2.05
CA GLN A 53 -18.90 29.58 -3.41
C GLN A 53 -18.38 30.96 -3.83
N GLN A 54 -18.25 31.88 -2.87
CA GLN A 54 -17.77 33.25 -3.11
C GLN A 54 -16.31 33.25 -3.58
N SER A 55 -15.43 32.50 -2.93
CA SER A 55 -14.02 32.36 -3.33
C SER A 55 -13.90 31.83 -4.76
N VAL A 56 -14.65 30.79 -5.10
CA VAL A 56 -14.67 30.20 -6.45
C VAL A 56 -15.20 31.20 -7.48
N THR A 57 -16.28 31.91 -7.16
CA THR A 57 -16.91 32.89 -8.06
C THR A 57 -15.98 34.06 -8.34
N ALA A 58 -15.42 34.67 -7.29
CA ALA A 58 -14.52 35.80 -7.41
C ALA A 58 -13.26 35.46 -8.22
N TRP A 59 -12.74 34.23 -8.04
CA TRP A 59 -11.63 33.75 -8.84
C TRP A 59 -12.00 33.54 -10.31
N VAL A 60 -13.14 32.91 -10.62
CA VAL A 60 -13.60 32.72 -12.00
C VAL A 60 -13.81 34.06 -12.70
N ASP A 61 -14.37 35.06 -12.00
CA ASP A 61 -14.57 36.41 -12.52
C ASP A 61 -13.24 37.10 -12.84
N PHE A 62 -12.23 36.93 -11.97
CA PHE A 62 -10.88 37.42 -12.24
C PHE A 62 -10.28 36.78 -13.50
N VAL A 63 -10.39 35.45 -13.64
CA VAL A 63 -9.89 34.73 -14.82
C VAL A 63 -10.61 35.16 -16.10
N HIS A 64 -11.93 35.36 -16.03
CA HIS A 64 -12.71 35.91 -17.13
C HIS A 64 -12.18 37.29 -17.56
N GLY A 65 -11.81 38.15 -16.60
CA GLY A 65 -11.17 39.45 -16.83
C GLY A 65 -9.80 39.39 -17.53
N LEU A 66 -9.13 38.23 -17.54
CA LEU A 66 -7.88 38.04 -18.29
C LEU A 66 -8.09 37.84 -19.79
N ARG A 67 -9.35 37.75 -20.26
CA ARG A 67 -9.74 37.65 -21.67
C ARG A 67 -8.96 36.58 -22.43
N TYR A 68 -9.06 35.33 -21.95
CA TYR A 68 -8.58 34.19 -22.72
C TYR A 68 -9.48 33.95 -23.94
N LYS A 69 -8.88 33.57 -25.07
CA LYS A 69 -9.63 33.19 -26.27
C LYS A 69 -10.50 31.96 -25.97
N ASP A 70 -11.71 31.95 -26.50
CA ASP A 70 -12.70 30.87 -26.32
C ASP A 70 -12.98 30.53 -24.85
N PHE A 71 -12.97 31.53 -23.96
CA PHE A 71 -13.32 31.34 -22.56
C PHE A 71 -14.75 30.81 -22.45
N ARG A 72 -14.90 29.66 -21.78
CA ARG A 72 -16.17 29.07 -21.42
C ARG A 72 -16.08 28.54 -20.00
N CYS A 73 -16.93 29.04 -19.12
CA CYS A 73 -17.16 28.42 -17.82
C CYS A 73 -18.07 27.20 -18.03
N VAL A 74 -17.47 26.03 -18.25
CA VAL A 74 -18.13 24.77 -18.56
C VAL A 74 -18.96 24.29 -17.36
N ARG A 75 -18.42 24.47 -16.15
CA ARG A 75 -19.16 24.28 -14.89
C ARG A 75 -19.09 25.60 -14.12
N LYS A 76 -20.26 26.21 -13.91
CA LYS A 76 -20.39 27.43 -13.10
C LYS A 76 -20.06 27.13 -11.63
N PRO A 77 -19.61 28.14 -10.85
CA PRO A 77 -19.41 28.01 -9.41
C PRO A 77 -20.67 27.44 -8.74
N ALA A 78 -20.57 26.20 -8.29
CA ALA A 78 -21.66 25.47 -7.66
C ALA A 78 -21.07 24.49 -6.64
N GLU A 79 -21.94 23.99 -5.76
CA GLU A 79 -21.56 22.94 -4.82
C GLU A 79 -20.97 21.75 -5.59
N ALA A 80 -19.80 21.31 -5.15
CA ALA A 80 -19.20 20.10 -5.61
C ALA A 80 -20.03 18.94 -5.03
N GLN A 81 -20.72 18.20 -5.89
CA GLN A 81 -21.07 16.83 -5.57
C GLN A 81 -19.75 16.10 -5.37
N ILE A 82 -19.29 16.04 -4.12
CA ILE A 82 -18.34 15.04 -3.70
C ILE A 82 -19.14 13.77 -3.85
N GLU A 83 -18.89 13.00 -4.90
CA GLU A 83 -19.27 11.60 -4.92
C GLU A 83 -18.56 10.96 -3.73
N THR A 84 -19.20 11.00 -2.57
CA THR A 84 -18.97 10.02 -1.53
C THR A 84 -19.72 8.76 -1.96
N ASP A 85 -19.40 8.24 -3.14
CA ASP A 85 -19.30 6.79 -3.24
C ASP A 85 -18.11 6.47 -2.36
N SER A 86 -18.33 6.45 -1.04
CA SER A 86 -17.45 5.74 -0.13
C SER A 86 -17.68 4.29 -0.49
N ASP A 87 -17.01 3.83 -1.54
CA ASP A 87 -16.88 2.43 -1.84
C ASP A 87 -16.50 1.78 -0.50
N PRO A 88 -17.32 0.89 0.05
CA PRO A 88 -17.05 0.28 1.34
C PRO A 88 -15.73 -0.51 1.33
N SER A 89 -15.13 -0.75 0.16
CA SER A 89 -13.78 -1.31 0.01
C SER A 89 -12.65 -0.27 0.08
N ASP A 90 -12.93 1.03 -0.07
CA ASP A 90 -11.94 2.12 0.04
C ASP A 90 -11.76 2.56 1.50
N ILE A 91 -11.24 1.64 2.31
CA ILE A 91 -11.00 1.83 3.73
C ILE A 91 -9.50 2.04 3.97
N THR A 92 -9.15 3.13 4.66
CA THR A 92 -7.82 3.30 5.24
C THR A 92 -7.87 3.02 6.74
N ILE A 93 -7.01 2.13 7.22
CA ILE A 93 -6.86 1.84 8.66
C ILE A 93 -5.67 2.69 9.18
N PRO A 94 -5.90 3.67 10.06
CA PRO A 94 -4.82 4.45 10.64
C PRO A 94 -3.86 3.59 11.48
N LYS A 95 -2.55 3.84 11.35
CA LYS A 95 -1.52 3.20 12.18
C LYS A 95 -1.43 3.85 13.56
N VAL A 96 -1.28 3.05 14.61
CA VAL A 96 -1.00 3.53 15.97
C VAL A 96 0.50 3.67 16.16
N LEU A 97 0.98 4.91 16.28
CA LEU A 97 2.42 5.18 16.37
C LEU A 97 2.95 5.08 17.80
N GLN A 98 2.27 5.69 18.77
CA GLN A 98 2.70 5.76 20.18
C GLN A 98 1.79 4.92 21.09
N ASP A 99 2.37 4.42 22.19
CA ASP A 99 1.68 3.62 23.22
C ASP A 99 0.83 2.48 22.64
N TRP A 100 1.40 1.76 21.67
CA TRP A 100 0.70 0.74 20.90
C TRP A 100 0.29 -0.45 21.78
N THR A 101 -0.98 -0.82 21.66
CA THR A 101 -1.60 -2.02 22.25
C THR A 101 -2.58 -2.61 21.25
N VAL A 102 -2.84 -3.92 21.34
CA VAL A 102 -3.85 -4.60 20.51
C VAL A 102 -5.22 -3.91 20.60
N ASP A 103 -5.68 -3.55 21.81
CA ASP A 103 -6.98 -2.90 21.99
C ASP A 103 -7.08 -1.54 21.27
N LYS A 104 -6.07 -0.67 21.43
CA LYS A 104 -6.02 0.60 20.71
C LYS A 104 -6.02 0.39 19.19
N ALA A 105 -5.21 -0.53 18.68
CA ALA A 105 -5.13 -0.80 17.24
C ALA A 105 -6.44 -1.38 16.67
N LEU A 106 -7.14 -2.21 17.45
CA LEU A 106 -8.46 -2.74 17.09
C LEU A 106 -9.58 -1.70 17.18
N SER A 107 -9.45 -0.71 18.08
CA SER A 107 -10.44 0.37 18.23
C SER A 107 -10.42 1.41 17.10
N ILE A 108 -9.43 1.33 16.21
CA ILE A 108 -9.19 2.29 15.15
C ILE A 108 -9.55 1.68 13.79
N GLY A 109 -10.23 2.49 12.97
CA GLY A 109 -10.74 2.09 11.66
C GLY A 109 -12.20 1.63 11.70
N PRO A 110 -12.81 1.39 10.52
CA PRO A 110 -14.23 1.07 10.41
C PRO A 110 -14.55 -0.40 10.65
N VAL A 111 -13.55 -1.29 10.68
CA VAL A 111 -13.75 -2.73 10.91
C VAL A 111 -14.08 -2.95 12.40
N PRO A 112 -15.25 -3.52 12.73
CA PRO A 112 -15.65 -3.72 14.13
C PRO A 112 -14.62 -4.53 14.92
N LYS A 113 -14.34 -4.11 16.15
CA LYS A 113 -13.55 -4.91 17.09
C LYS A 113 -14.27 -6.25 17.33
N PRO A 114 -13.53 -7.38 17.35
CA PRO A 114 -14.10 -8.65 17.74
C PRO A 114 -14.78 -8.57 19.13
N LYS A 115 -15.98 -9.15 19.25
CA LYS A 115 -16.76 -9.13 20.49
C LYS A 115 -16.31 -10.29 21.40
N ASP A 116 -15.61 -9.97 22.48
CA ASP A 116 -15.06 -10.94 23.45
C ASP A 116 -16.12 -11.79 24.20
N GLU A 117 -17.42 -11.49 24.04
CA GLU A 117 -18.51 -12.09 24.83
C GLU A 117 -19.21 -13.29 24.15
N ARG A 118 -18.87 -13.66 22.91
CA ARG A 118 -19.52 -14.80 22.24
C ARG A 118 -18.94 -16.14 22.71
N SER A 119 -19.79 -17.18 22.67
CA SER A 119 -19.48 -18.56 23.09
C SER A 119 -18.06 -19.01 22.74
N GLN A 120 -17.34 -19.55 23.74
CA GLN A 120 -15.97 -20.08 23.65
C GLN A 120 -15.79 -21.23 22.63
N SER A 121 -16.85 -21.64 21.94
CA SER A 121 -16.89 -22.75 21.01
C SER A 121 -16.78 -22.35 19.53
N SER A 122 -16.68 -21.06 19.20
CA SER A 122 -16.78 -20.58 17.81
C SER A 122 -15.62 -19.68 17.37
N PRO A 123 -15.01 -19.94 16.19
CA PRO A 123 -13.94 -19.11 15.63
C PRO A 123 -14.45 -17.87 14.85
N ILE A 124 -15.73 -17.49 14.98
CA ILE A 124 -16.33 -16.38 14.21
C ILE A 124 -15.59 -15.05 14.42
N GLU A 125 -15.17 -14.75 15.64
CA GLU A 125 -14.46 -13.51 15.96
C GLU A 125 -13.06 -13.45 15.31
N TYR A 126 -12.40 -14.61 15.16
CA TYR A 126 -11.20 -14.74 14.34
C TYR A 126 -11.50 -14.49 12.86
N PHE A 127 -12.60 -15.03 12.32
CA PHE A 127 -12.98 -14.80 10.92
C PHE A 127 -13.28 -13.33 10.60
N HIS A 128 -13.90 -12.61 11.54
CA HIS A 128 -14.09 -11.16 11.41
C HIS A 128 -12.75 -10.42 11.43
N LEU A 129 -11.78 -10.85 12.24
CA LEU A 129 -10.46 -10.23 12.25
C LEU A 129 -9.75 -10.36 10.88
N LEU A 130 -9.88 -11.51 10.20
CA LEU A 130 -9.26 -11.75 8.90
C LEU A 130 -9.71 -10.78 7.80
N GLU A 131 -10.87 -10.14 7.93
CA GLU A 131 -11.33 -9.11 6.98
C GLU A 131 -10.31 -7.95 6.87
N ARG A 132 -9.64 -7.61 7.98
CA ARG A 132 -8.65 -6.52 8.00
C ARG A 132 -7.51 -6.79 7.00
N LEU A 133 -7.11 -8.04 6.78
CA LEU A 133 -6.06 -8.40 5.81
C LEU A 133 -6.46 -8.16 4.35
N LYS A 134 -7.77 -8.16 4.04
CA LYS A 134 -8.29 -7.84 2.69
C LYS A 134 -8.25 -6.33 2.40
N ILE A 135 -8.30 -5.54 3.47
CA ILE A 135 -8.41 -4.08 3.42
C ILE A 135 -7.04 -3.43 3.47
N VAL A 136 -6.16 -3.89 4.37
CA VAL A 136 -4.81 -3.35 4.50
C VAL A 136 -4.03 -3.64 3.22
N LYS A 137 -3.68 -2.57 2.51
CA LYS A 137 -2.84 -2.61 1.31
C LYS A 137 -1.37 -2.61 1.69
N ARG A 138 -0.55 -3.32 0.92
CA ARG A 138 0.90 -3.40 1.14
C ARG A 138 1.52 -2.01 1.01
N GLU A 139 2.08 -1.53 2.10
CA GLU A 139 2.56 -0.15 2.30
C GLU A 139 3.79 0.16 1.45
N GLY A 140 4.58 -0.86 1.10
CA GLY A 140 5.67 -0.74 0.14
C GLY A 140 5.21 -0.15 -1.20
N TRP A 141 4.09 -0.63 -1.75
CA TRP A 141 3.54 -0.16 -3.03
C TRP A 141 2.90 1.23 -2.90
N LYS A 142 2.16 1.47 -1.81
CA LYS A 142 1.52 2.77 -1.56
C LYS A 142 2.52 3.93 -1.55
N ARG A 143 3.72 3.71 -1.01
CA ARG A 143 4.81 4.70 -1.00
C ARG A 143 5.34 5.04 -2.40
N HIS A 144 5.13 4.17 -3.38
CA HIS A 144 5.42 4.42 -4.79
C HIS A 144 4.19 4.96 -5.56
N GLY A 145 3.15 5.42 -4.86
CA GLY A 145 1.94 5.98 -5.44
C GLY A 145 0.91 4.95 -5.90
N ILE A 146 1.13 3.65 -5.61
CA ILE A 146 0.19 2.58 -5.97
C ILE A 146 -0.85 2.43 -4.86
N LEU A 147 -1.89 3.27 -4.90
CA LEU A 147 -2.92 3.33 -3.86
C LEU A 147 -3.91 2.16 -3.90
N ARG A 148 -4.18 1.62 -5.10
CA ARG A 148 -5.04 0.45 -5.32
C ARG A 148 -4.22 -0.82 -5.56
N GLY A 149 -3.13 -0.95 -4.81
CA GLY A 149 -2.27 -2.12 -4.85
C GLY A 149 -2.92 -3.35 -4.21
N GLU A 150 -2.16 -4.44 -4.19
CA GLU A 150 -2.54 -5.67 -3.50
C GLU A 150 -2.75 -5.44 -2.00
N SER A 151 -3.64 -6.24 -1.43
CA SER A 151 -3.78 -6.41 0.02
C SER A 151 -2.82 -7.46 0.56
N ILE A 152 -2.66 -7.51 1.88
CA ILE A 152 -1.87 -8.56 2.54
C ILE A 152 -2.46 -9.94 2.25
N ALA A 153 -3.79 -10.05 2.18
CA ALA A 153 -4.45 -11.30 1.81
C ALA A 153 -4.13 -11.75 0.37
N ASP A 154 -4.01 -10.82 -0.58
CA ASP A 154 -3.64 -11.12 -1.97
C ASP A 154 -2.22 -11.70 -2.04
N HIS A 155 -1.28 -11.06 -1.33
CA HIS A 155 0.11 -11.48 -1.19
C HIS A 155 0.22 -12.89 -0.60
N MET A 156 -0.38 -13.14 0.57
CA MET A 156 -0.35 -14.45 1.23
C MET A 156 -1.04 -15.55 0.40
N TYR A 157 -2.11 -15.21 -0.32
CA TYR A 157 -2.76 -16.14 -1.24
C TYR A 157 -1.81 -16.56 -2.36
N ARG A 158 -1.16 -15.62 -3.04
CA ARG A 158 -0.25 -15.95 -4.15
C ARG A 158 0.97 -16.72 -3.66
N MET A 159 1.54 -16.35 -2.51
CA MET A 159 2.60 -17.15 -1.87
C MET A 159 2.18 -18.59 -1.63
N SER A 160 0.96 -18.81 -1.12
CA SER A 160 0.44 -20.15 -0.86
C SER A 160 0.30 -20.98 -2.13
N MET A 161 -0.14 -20.35 -3.22
CA MET A 161 -0.18 -20.98 -4.54
C MET A 161 1.24 -21.31 -5.06
N MET A 162 2.22 -20.44 -4.83
CA MET A 162 3.62 -20.68 -5.20
C MET A 162 4.22 -21.83 -4.37
N ALA A 163 3.90 -21.94 -3.09
CA ALA A 163 4.38 -23.01 -2.21
C ALA A 163 3.92 -24.41 -2.65
N MET A 164 2.83 -24.50 -3.41
CA MET A 164 2.36 -25.76 -4.02
C MET A 164 3.24 -26.24 -5.19
N CYS A 165 4.15 -25.41 -5.68
CA CYS A 165 5.06 -25.71 -6.78
C CYS A 165 6.54 -25.65 -6.31
N PRO A 166 6.94 -26.43 -5.29
CA PRO A 166 8.28 -26.38 -4.72
C PRO A 166 9.34 -26.94 -5.69
N PRO A 167 10.61 -26.53 -5.54
CA PRO A 167 11.72 -27.19 -6.24
C PRO A 167 11.82 -28.69 -5.86
N PRO A 168 12.03 -29.61 -6.82
CA PRO A 168 12.13 -31.05 -6.54
C PRO A 168 13.25 -31.44 -5.55
N SER A 169 14.32 -30.64 -5.50
CA SER A 169 15.42 -30.82 -4.55
C SER A 169 15.01 -30.57 -3.10
N LEU A 170 14.09 -29.63 -2.84
CA LEU A 170 13.59 -29.36 -1.49
C LEU A 170 12.63 -30.46 -1.03
N ILE A 171 11.82 -31.00 -1.95
CA ILE A 171 11.00 -32.20 -1.67
C ILE A 171 11.87 -33.39 -1.27
N SER A 172 12.98 -33.58 -1.99
CA SER A 172 13.94 -34.65 -1.70
C SER A 172 14.63 -34.48 -0.34
N GLN A 173 14.66 -33.26 0.20
CA GLN A 173 15.17 -32.94 1.54
C GLN A 173 14.11 -33.05 2.65
N GLY A 174 12.87 -33.42 2.30
CA GLY A 174 11.79 -33.65 3.26
C GLY A 174 10.95 -32.42 3.60
N LEU A 175 10.93 -31.39 2.74
CA LEU A 175 10.09 -30.19 2.91
C LEU A 175 8.61 -30.56 3.10
N ASP A 176 8.01 -30.15 4.23
CA ASP A 176 6.58 -30.33 4.47
C ASP A 176 5.75 -29.23 3.79
N LEU A 177 5.17 -29.56 2.63
CA LEU A 177 4.35 -28.63 1.85
C LEU A 177 3.09 -28.16 2.59
N ASN A 178 2.45 -29.02 3.36
CA ASN A 178 1.23 -28.63 4.06
C ASN A 178 1.56 -27.59 5.14
N LYS A 179 2.70 -27.77 5.83
CA LYS A 179 3.21 -26.76 6.77
C LYS A 179 3.60 -25.46 6.04
N CYS A 180 4.33 -25.53 4.91
CA CYS A 180 4.70 -24.34 4.13
C CYS A 180 3.47 -23.53 3.69
N ILE A 181 2.44 -24.19 3.16
CA ILE A 181 1.20 -23.54 2.73
C ILE A 181 0.51 -22.87 3.93
N LYS A 182 0.39 -23.58 5.07
CA LYS A 182 -0.16 -22.99 6.30
C LYS A 182 0.66 -21.77 6.74
N MET A 183 1.99 -21.86 6.69
CA MET A 183 2.90 -20.78 7.07
C MET A 183 2.73 -19.56 6.15
N CYS A 184 2.66 -19.74 4.83
CA CYS A 184 2.36 -18.66 3.88
C CYS A 184 1.05 -17.92 4.23
N LEU A 185 -0.01 -18.66 4.60
CA LEU A 185 -1.31 -18.11 4.94
C LEU A 185 -1.35 -17.30 6.24
N ILE A 186 -0.36 -17.45 7.12
CA ILE A 186 -0.40 -16.85 8.47
C ILE A 186 0.82 -15.99 8.83
N HIS A 187 1.90 -16.00 8.06
CA HIS A 187 3.14 -15.32 8.47
C HIS A 187 2.93 -13.81 8.75
N ASP A 188 2.14 -13.13 7.91
CA ASP A 188 1.77 -11.73 8.06
C ASP A 188 0.42 -11.54 8.79
N ILE A 189 -0.12 -12.55 9.49
CA ILE A 189 -1.44 -12.45 10.14
C ILE A 189 -1.50 -11.35 11.20
N ALA A 190 -0.36 -11.05 11.84
CA ALA A 190 -0.25 -9.99 12.83
C ALA A 190 -0.53 -8.60 12.23
N GLU A 191 -0.27 -8.42 10.93
CA GLU A 191 -0.50 -7.16 10.23
C GLU A 191 -1.99 -6.80 10.12
N ALA A 192 -2.90 -7.76 10.36
CA ALA A 192 -4.32 -7.49 10.53
C ALA A 192 -4.57 -6.43 11.62
N VAL A 193 -3.73 -6.39 12.66
CA VAL A 193 -3.83 -5.44 13.78
C VAL A 193 -2.68 -4.44 13.77
N VAL A 194 -1.45 -4.90 13.56
CA VAL A 194 -0.25 -4.06 13.58
C VAL A 194 -0.22 -3.08 12.40
N GLY A 195 -0.80 -3.49 11.26
CA GLY A 195 -0.58 -2.88 9.95
C GLY A 195 0.76 -3.30 9.34
N ASP A 196 0.90 -3.15 8.03
CA ASP A 196 2.15 -3.41 7.30
C ASP A 196 3.19 -2.33 7.65
N ILE A 197 4.16 -2.67 8.49
CA ILE A 197 5.24 -1.77 8.93
C ILE A 197 6.40 -1.88 7.96
N THR A 198 6.77 -0.76 7.33
CA THR A 198 7.90 -0.73 6.38
C THR A 198 9.14 -0.06 6.98
N PRO A 199 10.33 -0.16 6.35
CA PRO A 199 11.54 0.51 6.82
C PRO A 199 11.40 2.03 7.03
N ALA A 200 10.46 2.67 6.31
CA ALA A 200 10.21 4.11 6.39
C ALA A 200 9.33 4.53 7.59
N ASP A 201 8.73 3.58 8.33
CA ASP A 201 7.93 3.88 9.52
C ASP A 201 8.78 4.12 10.78
N LEU A 202 10.10 3.87 10.72
CA LEU A 202 11.06 4.09 11.80
C LEU A 202 10.71 3.40 13.14
N VAL A 203 9.87 2.37 13.09
CA VAL A 203 9.61 1.48 14.22
C VAL A 203 10.81 0.54 14.37
N SER A 204 11.36 0.44 15.59
CA SER A 204 12.50 -0.46 15.83
C SER A 204 12.10 -1.92 15.63
N LYS A 205 13.05 -2.76 15.22
CA LYS A 205 12.80 -4.21 15.05
C LYS A 205 12.27 -4.88 16.32
N VAL A 206 12.78 -4.46 17.48
CA VAL A 206 12.34 -4.94 18.80
C VAL A 206 10.87 -4.58 19.04
N GLU A 207 10.49 -3.34 18.72
CA GLU A 207 9.10 -2.90 18.90
C GLU A 207 8.16 -3.57 17.87
N LYS A 208 8.57 -3.70 16.60
CA LYS A 208 7.82 -4.46 15.58
C LYS A 208 7.55 -5.89 16.07
N LYS A 209 8.61 -6.62 16.45
CA LYS A 209 8.51 -7.99 16.97
C LYS A 209 7.60 -8.07 18.20
N ARG A 210 7.68 -7.11 19.13
CA ARG A 210 6.80 -7.05 20.31
C ARG A 210 5.33 -6.89 19.91
N ARG A 211 5.01 -5.97 18.99
CA ARG A 211 3.64 -5.73 18.52
C ARG A 211 3.06 -6.97 17.83
N GLU A 212 3.85 -7.60 16.98
CA GLU A 212 3.46 -8.80 16.24
C GLU A 212 3.25 -9.99 17.16
N THR A 213 4.20 -10.24 18.07
CA THR A 213 4.10 -11.32 19.07
C THR A 213 2.84 -11.18 19.92
N VAL A 214 2.60 -9.99 20.50
CA VAL A 214 1.41 -9.75 21.33
C VAL A 214 0.11 -9.85 20.52
N THR A 215 0.14 -9.55 19.22
CA THR A 215 -1.01 -9.74 18.33
C THR A 215 -1.29 -11.22 18.10
N VAL A 216 -0.26 -12.01 17.82
CA VAL A 216 -0.40 -13.46 17.60
C VAL A 216 -0.82 -14.16 18.89
N ASP A 217 -0.31 -13.74 20.05
CA ASP A 217 -0.78 -14.19 21.36
C ASP A 217 -2.27 -13.88 21.54
N TYR A 218 -2.73 -12.68 21.18
CA TYR A 218 -4.15 -12.35 21.23
C TYR A 218 -4.98 -13.23 20.29
N ILE A 219 -4.55 -13.44 19.05
CA ILE A 219 -5.26 -14.29 18.08
C ILE A 219 -5.34 -15.74 18.58
N SER A 220 -4.21 -16.30 18.99
CA SER A 220 -4.10 -17.70 19.41
C SER A 220 -4.78 -17.96 20.75
N ASP A 221 -4.52 -17.14 21.78
CA ASP A 221 -4.95 -17.40 23.15
C ASP A 221 -6.36 -16.87 23.44
N ARG A 222 -6.87 -15.90 22.68
CA ARG A 222 -8.21 -15.32 22.88
C ARG A 222 -9.23 -15.70 21.83
N LEU A 223 -8.88 -15.64 20.55
CA LEU A 223 -9.84 -15.83 19.45
C LEU A 223 -9.98 -17.28 19.00
N LEU A 224 -8.87 -18.02 18.92
CA LEU A 224 -8.87 -19.42 18.47
C LEU A 224 -8.90 -20.41 19.63
N ARG A 225 -7.96 -20.29 20.57
CA ARG A 225 -7.75 -21.15 21.74
C ARG A 225 -7.44 -22.61 21.37
N GLY A 226 -7.02 -23.38 22.36
CA GLY A 226 -6.76 -24.82 22.24
C GLY A 226 -5.76 -25.17 21.14
N ALA A 227 -5.86 -26.39 20.62
CA ALA A 227 -4.89 -26.94 19.66
C ALA A 227 -4.74 -26.09 18.38
N THR A 228 -5.82 -25.48 17.88
CA THR A 228 -5.75 -24.63 16.69
C THR A 228 -4.99 -23.33 16.94
N GLY A 229 -5.21 -22.70 18.11
CA GLY A 229 -4.44 -21.51 18.50
C GLY A 229 -2.96 -21.83 18.72
N GLU A 230 -2.67 -22.95 19.38
CA GLU A 230 -1.30 -23.44 19.63
C GLU A 230 -0.56 -23.76 18.32
N GLU A 231 -1.20 -24.43 17.36
CA GLU A 231 -0.61 -24.73 16.06
C GLU A 231 -0.29 -23.45 15.28
N LEU A 232 -1.24 -22.49 15.21
CA LEU A 232 -1.03 -21.22 14.52
C LEU A 232 0.16 -20.46 15.10
N LYS A 233 0.21 -20.34 16.44
CA LYS A 233 1.29 -19.65 17.14
C LYS A 233 2.64 -20.34 16.93
N SER A 234 2.67 -21.67 16.96
CA SER A 234 3.89 -22.44 16.70
C SER A 234 4.42 -22.23 15.29
N ILE A 235 3.57 -22.29 14.27
CA ILE A 235 3.99 -22.08 12.87
C ILE A 235 4.45 -20.64 12.65
N TRP A 236 3.77 -19.66 13.25
CA TRP A 236 4.17 -18.25 13.16
C TRP A 236 5.55 -18.01 13.80
N HIS A 237 5.81 -18.55 15.00
CA HIS A 237 7.13 -18.46 15.62
C HIS A 237 8.23 -19.16 14.80
N GLU A 238 7.93 -20.33 14.23
CA GLU A 238 8.86 -21.05 13.34
C GLU A 238 9.25 -20.19 12.12
N HIS A 239 8.29 -19.49 11.52
CA HIS A 239 8.56 -18.54 10.44
C HIS A 239 9.47 -17.39 10.89
N GLU A 240 9.16 -16.77 12.04
CA GLU A 240 9.90 -15.63 12.59
C GLU A 240 11.36 -15.99 12.95
N ASP A 241 11.59 -17.21 13.42
CA ASP A 241 12.92 -17.70 13.75
C ASP A 241 13.77 -17.93 12.49
N GLY A 242 13.16 -18.36 11.38
CA GLY A 242 13.83 -18.44 10.08
C GLY A 242 14.97 -19.47 10.03
N VAL A 243 14.81 -20.58 10.76
CA VAL A 243 15.84 -21.62 10.92
C VAL A 243 15.48 -22.92 10.19
N THR A 244 14.21 -23.34 10.22
CA THR A 244 13.76 -24.59 9.58
C THR A 244 13.79 -24.48 8.06
N LEU A 245 13.82 -25.62 7.37
CA LEU A 245 13.78 -25.66 5.91
C LEU A 245 12.49 -24.99 5.38
N GLU A 246 11.36 -25.26 6.03
CA GLU A 246 10.05 -24.66 5.74
C GLU A 246 10.08 -23.15 5.93
N SER A 247 10.60 -22.65 7.06
CA SER A 247 10.70 -21.21 7.31
C SER A 247 11.62 -20.50 6.31
N CYS A 248 12.78 -21.09 5.98
CA CYS A 248 13.68 -20.55 4.96
C CYS A 248 13.01 -20.51 3.58
N PHE A 249 12.30 -21.57 3.21
CA PHE A 249 11.57 -21.65 1.94
C PHE A 249 10.46 -20.60 1.84
N VAL A 250 9.65 -20.45 2.89
CA VAL A 250 8.55 -19.47 2.91
C VAL A 250 9.07 -18.03 2.95
N GLN A 251 10.15 -17.75 3.69
CA GLN A 251 10.78 -16.43 3.67
C GLN A 251 11.36 -16.08 2.30
N ASP A 252 11.88 -17.06 1.55
CA ASP A 252 12.35 -16.83 0.19
C ASP A 252 11.17 -16.65 -0.79
N LEU A 253 10.07 -17.38 -0.60
CA LEU A 253 8.82 -17.17 -1.35
C LEU A 253 8.26 -15.76 -1.18
N ASP A 254 8.25 -15.21 0.04
CA ASP A 254 7.79 -13.83 0.31
C ASP A 254 8.57 -12.82 -0.57
N LYS A 255 9.89 -12.96 -0.62
CA LYS A 255 10.75 -12.10 -1.44
C LYS A 255 10.51 -12.30 -2.94
N LEU A 256 10.36 -13.54 -3.40
CA LEU A 256 10.10 -13.84 -4.81
C LEU A 256 8.74 -13.30 -5.26
N GLU A 257 7.72 -13.44 -4.42
CA GLU A 257 6.38 -12.93 -4.67
C GLU A 257 6.42 -11.40 -4.82
N MET A 258 7.17 -10.73 -3.95
CA MET A 258 7.39 -9.28 -4.04
C MET A 258 8.12 -8.88 -5.34
N LEU A 259 9.13 -9.65 -5.78
CA LEU A 259 9.83 -9.40 -7.05
C LEU A 259 8.91 -9.59 -8.27
N LEU A 260 8.05 -10.62 -8.25
CA LEU A 260 7.02 -10.82 -9.27
C LEU A 260 6.05 -9.63 -9.29
N GLN A 261 5.54 -9.22 -8.12
CA GLN A 261 4.59 -8.11 -8.06
C GLN A 261 5.20 -6.80 -8.57
N MET A 262 6.47 -6.55 -8.23
CA MET A 262 7.26 -5.43 -8.72
C MET A 262 7.30 -5.43 -10.25
N ALA A 263 7.75 -6.52 -10.87
CA ALA A 263 7.86 -6.62 -12.34
C ALA A 263 6.50 -6.41 -13.03
N GLU A 264 5.43 -6.98 -12.47
CA GLU A 264 4.07 -6.83 -12.99
C GLU A 264 3.52 -5.40 -12.86
N TYR A 265 3.82 -4.68 -11.78
CA TYR A 265 3.42 -3.27 -11.64
C TYR A 265 4.20 -2.36 -12.59
N GLU A 266 5.51 -2.58 -12.75
CA GLU A 266 6.32 -1.84 -13.74
C GLU A 266 5.77 -2.08 -15.15
N SER A 267 5.48 -3.34 -15.49
CA SER A 267 4.90 -3.72 -16.77
C SER A 267 3.51 -3.10 -17.01
N ARG A 268 2.58 -3.23 -16.05
CA ARG A 268 1.22 -2.65 -16.15
C ARG A 268 1.21 -1.13 -16.22
N SER A 269 2.17 -0.48 -15.56
CA SER A 269 2.33 0.97 -15.64
C SER A 269 3.12 1.43 -16.88
N ASN A 270 3.56 0.48 -17.73
CA ASN A 270 4.42 0.73 -18.89
C ASN A 270 5.65 1.58 -18.54
N GLY A 271 6.26 1.31 -17.38
CA GLY A 271 7.46 2.01 -16.89
C GLY A 271 7.21 3.43 -16.37
N GLN A 272 5.96 3.82 -16.11
CA GLN A 272 5.66 5.10 -15.45
C GLN A 272 6.02 5.12 -13.96
N ILE A 273 6.20 3.94 -13.36
CA ILE A 273 6.63 3.78 -11.97
C ILE A 273 7.94 3.00 -11.96
N ASN A 274 8.91 3.48 -11.18
CA ASN A 274 10.18 2.80 -10.94
C ASN A 274 10.16 2.17 -9.55
N LEU A 275 10.30 0.84 -9.50
CA LEU A 275 10.26 0.04 -8.28
C LEU A 275 11.61 -0.66 -8.01
N GLU A 276 12.71 -0.12 -8.54
CA GLU A 276 14.04 -0.75 -8.44
C GLU A 276 14.53 -1.04 -7.02
N ASP A 277 14.14 -0.25 -6.02
CA ASP A 277 14.57 -0.49 -4.63
C ASP A 277 14.17 -1.87 -4.11
N PHE A 278 13.10 -2.47 -4.66
CA PHE A 278 12.66 -3.80 -4.28
C PHE A 278 13.61 -4.89 -4.77
N THR A 279 14.43 -4.64 -5.81
CA THR A 279 15.44 -5.60 -6.27
C THR A 279 16.48 -5.93 -5.20
N TYR A 280 16.62 -5.08 -4.17
CA TYR A 280 17.51 -5.32 -3.04
C TYR A 280 17.23 -6.65 -2.32
N VAL A 281 15.99 -7.13 -2.28
CA VAL A 281 15.67 -8.38 -1.55
C VAL A 281 16.29 -9.62 -2.16
N THR A 282 16.74 -9.57 -3.42
CA THR A 282 17.55 -10.63 -4.02
C THR A 282 18.78 -10.96 -3.18
N THR A 283 19.38 -9.96 -2.52
CA THR A 283 20.54 -10.13 -1.63
C THR A 283 20.21 -10.88 -0.33
N LYS A 284 18.92 -11.05 -0.03
CA LYS A 284 18.42 -11.67 1.20
C LYS A 284 17.79 -13.05 0.95
N ILE A 285 17.71 -13.50 -0.29
CA ILE A 285 17.26 -14.85 -0.65
C ILE A 285 18.34 -15.85 -0.24
N GLN A 286 17.94 -16.97 0.39
CA GLN A 286 18.86 -17.90 1.03
C GLN A 286 19.15 -19.12 0.15
N LEU A 287 18.09 -19.81 -0.24
CA LEU A 287 18.12 -21.12 -0.89
C LEU A 287 18.64 -21.00 -2.33
N PRO A 288 19.55 -21.89 -2.77
CA PRO A 288 20.10 -21.86 -4.12
C PRO A 288 19.04 -21.88 -5.22
N GLU A 289 18.01 -22.71 -5.08
CA GLU A 289 16.91 -22.85 -6.03
C GLU A 289 16.11 -21.55 -6.16
N MET A 290 15.88 -20.89 -5.03
CA MET A 290 15.11 -19.65 -4.97
C MET A 290 15.90 -18.48 -5.55
N LYS A 291 17.24 -18.47 -5.42
CA LYS A 291 18.11 -17.51 -6.09
C LYS A 291 18.01 -17.62 -7.61
N GLN A 292 17.98 -18.84 -8.15
CA GLN A 292 17.81 -19.06 -9.59
C GLN A 292 16.47 -18.50 -10.07
N TRP A 293 15.38 -18.72 -9.33
CA TRP A 293 14.08 -18.12 -9.67
C TRP A 293 14.09 -16.59 -9.60
N ALA A 294 14.80 -16.01 -8.63
CA ALA A 294 14.95 -14.55 -8.56
C ALA A 294 15.69 -13.98 -9.78
N GLU A 295 16.75 -14.66 -10.23
CA GLU A 295 17.47 -14.32 -11.45
C GLU A 295 16.56 -14.41 -12.68
N GLU A 296 15.76 -15.48 -12.79
CA GLU A 296 14.80 -15.67 -13.88
C GLU A 296 13.72 -14.57 -13.91
N ILE A 297 13.16 -14.21 -12.77
CA ILE A 297 12.17 -13.11 -12.66
C ILE A 297 12.76 -11.78 -13.17
N LEU A 298 14.04 -11.54 -12.91
CA LEU A 298 14.69 -10.27 -13.24
C LEU A 298 15.38 -10.25 -14.61
N GLN A 299 15.48 -11.39 -15.30
CA GLN A 299 16.27 -11.52 -16.54
C GLN A 299 15.79 -10.58 -17.66
N ASP A 300 14.46 -10.37 -17.76
CA ASP A 300 13.85 -9.56 -18.82
C ASP A 300 13.73 -8.08 -18.44
N ARG A 301 13.96 -7.76 -17.16
CA ARG A 301 13.79 -6.40 -16.63
C ARG A 301 14.73 -5.38 -17.29
N PRO A 302 16.03 -5.66 -17.55
CA PRO A 302 16.90 -4.74 -18.28
C PRO A 302 16.37 -4.40 -19.68
N GLU A 303 15.90 -5.39 -20.44
CA GLU A 303 15.35 -5.16 -21.78
C GLU A 303 14.04 -4.37 -21.71
N PHE A 304 13.19 -4.65 -20.71
CA PHE A 304 11.98 -3.85 -20.47
C PHE A 304 12.29 -2.36 -20.29
N TRP A 305 13.39 -2.01 -19.61
CA TRP A 305 13.77 -0.62 -19.32
C TRP A 305 14.63 0.05 -20.40
N LYS A 306 15.19 -0.69 -21.36
CA LYS A 306 16.18 -0.23 -22.35
C LYS A 306 15.78 1.04 -23.13
N ASP A 307 14.54 1.09 -23.61
CA ASP A 307 14.03 2.22 -24.41
C ASP A 307 13.15 3.18 -23.59
N LYS A 308 13.13 3.05 -22.26
CA LYS A 308 12.27 3.84 -21.36
C LYS A 308 13.10 4.80 -20.54
N GLN A 309 12.62 6.04 -20.42
CA GLN A 309 13.20 6.98 -19.45
C GLN A 309 12.74 6.57 -18.05
N LYS A 310 13.65 6.00 -17.27
CA LYS A 310 13.36 5.54 -15.91
C LYS A 310 13.01 6.73 -15.00
N PRO A 311 11.80 6.77 -14.41
CA PRO A 311 11.45 7.80 -13.43
C PRO A 311 12.40 7.76 -12.23
N LYS A 312 12.58 8.93 -11.58
CA LYS A 312 13.25 8.94 -10.27
C LYS A 312 12.48 8.05 -9.32
N ASN A 313 13.21 7.28 -8.52
CA ASN A 313 12.57 6.50 -7.48
C ASN A 313 11.82 7.43 -6.51
N ALA A 314 10.60 7.05 -6.16
CA ALA A 314 9.72 7.83 -5.30
C ALA A 314 10.16 7.84 -3.83
N ASN A 315 10.97 6.86 -3.40
CA ASN A 315 11.37 6.69 -2.01
C ASN A 315 12.82 7.09 -1.72
N ASN A 316 13.03 7.59 -0.49
CA ASN A 316 14.34 7.88 0.08
C ASN A 316 14.84 6.73 0.98
N ILE A 317 14.49 5.48 0.65
CA ILE A 317 14.93 4.32 1.44
C ILE A 317 16.40 4.05 1.12
N THR A 318 17.24 4.05 2.16
CA THR A 318 18.67 3.76 1.99
C THR A 318 18.96 2.27 2.17
N VAL A 319 20.07 1.80 1.61
CA VAL A 319 20.59 0.44 1.83
C VAL A 319 20.75 0.15 3.33
N GLU A 320 21.22 1.13 4.12
CA GLU A 320 21.36 0.97 5.57
C GLU A 320 20.01 0.73 6.28
N MET A 321 18.95 1.41 5.85
CA MET A 321 17.60 1.19 6.38
C MET A 321 17.09 -0.21 6.03
N GLN A 322 17.36 -0.68 4.81
CA GLN A 322 16.99 -2.04 4.39
C GLN A 322 17.82 -3.09 5.14
N ASP A 323 19.12 -2.89 5.32
CA ASP A 323 19.98 -3.79 6.10
C ASP A 323 19.49 -3.91 7.55
N LYS A 324 19.13 -2.79 8.19
CA LYS A 324 18.58 -2.80 9.55
C LYS A 324 17.25 -3.55 9.63
N TYR A 325 16.40 -3.42 8.62
CA TYR A 325 15.11 -4.10 8.56
C TYR A 325 15.26 -5.61 8.34
N TYR A 326 16.11 -6.01 7.40
CA TYR A 326 16.33 -7.41 7.00
C TYR A 326 17.47 -8.11 7.77
N ALA A 327 18.11 -7.46 8.75
CA ALA A 327 19.08 -8.11 9.62
C ALA A 327 18.42 -9.30 10.31
N ARG A 328 19.09 -10.45 10.43
CA ARG A 328 18.59 -11.56 11.27
C ARG A 328 18.70 -11.18 12.75
N ASN A 329 17.80 -11.71 13.58
CA ASN A 329 17.89 -11.54 15.04
C ASN A 329 19.01 -12.39 15.61
#